data_AF-A0A8J4C6Y3-F1
#
_entry.id   AF-A0A8J4C6Y3-F1
#
_cell.length_a   1.000
_cell.length_b   1.000
_cell.length_c   1.000
_cell.angle_alpha   90.00
_cell.angle_beta   90.00
_cell.angle_gamma   90.00
#
_symmetry.space_group_name_H-M   'P 1'
#
loop_
_entity.id
_entity.type
_entity.pdbx_description
1 polymer ?
#
loop_
_entity_poly.entity_id
_entity_poly.type
_entity_poly.pdbx_seq_one_letter_code
_entity_poly.pdbx_strand_id
1 'polypeptide(L)'
;MTVKVVVPYHPTSHGQQLVLVGSCEALGNWDVNQGAKFTWCEGHSHVAEVELPIHTSISCKLVVQGHNNDASWEPEANRDLLLTPSSLASRAAGYTVLCHWGYPECTQILANSLRRGGAAASGSGPINKMNGHNARPSTAVGDNPILAGVKKALAHASSRVIPGIISSWEDDTGALAEEEEEDAAPVQCQVTVLVPKSGPNLKPEQSLVLVGSSSALGCWNPEHGLPLERAGEDSPMWVVQAELPLGEGLQAKVVVVDSVSGAAQVWEPCENRSLARFRGGARPVMITAYWGAAPTHCLEVDRLSSNAAATNPQVVQMLRQQLAATASQLDGLRHERDEARKAVAASEEQMRSLEGEVKSLGRSGHQGRQEMVQLAEQLQTTRRLYEVTKKEALELGGTVGVTRQLCSAAKRELVGLATQLESAKRAYEALAPQVERMERQLASTTKAFEATKPELLALEAQLERARSLFDRTLQKIEAAKALTTSRELEPVAVRRRGAEAVKRVAREVQFAKF
;
A
#
# COMPACT_ATOMS: atom_id res chain seq x y z
N MET A 1 4.58 19.74 17.53
CA MET A 1 5.06 18.40 17.09
C MET A 1 5.14 18.44 15.58
N THR A 2 6.29 18.07 15.01
CA THR A 2 6.48 18.12 13.56
C THR A 2 5.57 17.11 12.85
N VAL A 3 4.79 17.63 11.90
CA VAL A 3 3.90 16.87 11.02
C VAL A 3 4.20 17.24 9.58
N LYS A 4 4.48 16.24 8.76
CA LYS A 4 4.58 16.39 7.31
C LYS A 4 3.17 16.27 6.72
N VAL A 5 2.60 17.38 6.28
CA VAL A 5 1.31 17.37 5.56
C VAL A 5 1.61 17.24 4.07
N VAL A 6 0.92 16.32 3.40
CA VAL A 6 1.05 16.06 1.98
C VAL A 6 -0.33 16.15 1.34
N VAL A 7 -0.45 16.92 0.27
CA VAL A 7 -1.59 16.85 -0.65
C VAL A 7 -1.12 16.06 -1.86
N PRO A 8 -1.56 14.79 -2.04
CA PRO A 8 -0.99 13.90 -3.06
C PRO A 8 -1.12 14.42 -4.49
N TYR A 9 -2.23 15.11 -4.79
CA TYR A 9 -2.50 15.71 -6.08
C TYR A 9 -3.43 16.92 -5.91
N HIS A 10 -3.01 18.09 -6.37
CA HIS A 10 -3.88 19.23 -6.64
C HIS A 10 -3.23 20.18 -7.68
N PRO A 11 -3.76 20.30 -8.91
CA PRO A 11 -3.17 21.17 -9.92
C PRO A 11 -3.33 22.65 -9.53
N THR A 12 -2.22 23.37 -9.48
CA THR A 12 -2.15 24.81 -9.20
C THR A 12 -1.54 25.53 -10.40
N SER A 13 -2.08 26.72 -10.70
CA SER A 13 -1.58 27.59 -11.76
C SER A 13 -0.40 28.44 -11.28
N HIS A 14 0.37 29.01 -12.21
CA HIS A 14 1.45 29.93 -11.86
C HIS A 14 0.91 31.12 -11.03
N GLY A 15 1.55 31.39 -9.88
CA GLY A 15 1.12 32.44 -8.95
C GLY A 15 0.03 32.02 -7.96
N GLN A 16 -0.48 30.78 -8.04
CA GLN A 16 -1.30 30.20 -6.97
C GLN A 16 -0.41 29.48 -5.94
N GLN A 17 -0.82 29.56 -4.68
CA GLN A 17 -0.14 28.95 -3.54
C GLN A 17 -1.14 28.11 -2.74
N LEU A 18 -0.83 26.83 -2.54
CA LEU A 18 -1.62 25.98 -1.64
C LEU A 18 -1.22 26.26 -0.18
N VAL A 19 -2.21 26.39 0.70
CA VAL A 19 -2.06 26.76 2.12
C VAL A 19 -2.95 25.86 2.99
N LEU A 20 -2.47 25.45 4.16
CA LEU A 20 -3.27 24.83 5.21
C LEU A 20 -3.56 25.88 6.29
N VAL A 21 -4.84 26.17 6.52
CA VAL A 21 -5.32 27.02 7.62
C VAL A 21 -6.08 26.20 8.65
N GLY A 22 -6.27 26.71 9.85
CA GLY A 22 -7.06 26.01 10.87
C GLY A 22 -7.14 26.72 12.21
N SER A 23 -7.75 26.03 13.18
CA SER A 23 -8.14 26.54 14.49
C SER A 23 -7.02 26.75 15.50
N CYS A 24 -5.75 26.64 15.09
CA CYS A 24 -4.60 26.83 15.96
C CYS A 24 -3.61 27.84 15.36
N GLU A 25 -2.77 28.41 16.22
CA GLU A 25 -1.79 29.45 15.86
C GLU A 25 -0.83 29.00 14.75
N ALA A 26 -0.35 27.75 14.80
CA ALA A 26 0.52 27.17 13.78
C ALA A 26 -0.13 27.02 12.39
N LEU A 27 -1.46 27.19 12.30
CA LEU A 27 -2.25 27.23 11.07
C LEU A 27 -2.98 28.58 10.89
N GLY A 28 -2.48 29.64 11.51
CA GLY A 28 -2.93 31.01 11.30
C GLY A 28 -4.28 31.40 11.92
N ASN A 29 -4.89 30.55 12.75
CA ASN A 29 -6.23 30.80 13.32
C ASN A 29 -7.28 31.21 12.27
N TRP A 30 -7.32 30.47 11.14
CA TRP A 30 -8.14 30.72 9.95
C TRP A 30 -7.75 31.92 9.06
N ASP A 31 -6.68 32.67 9.35
CA ASP A 31 -6.11 33.65 8.41
C ASP A 31 -5.24 32.94 7.35
N VAL A 32 -5.67 33.03 6.08
CA VAL A 32 -4.96 32.48 4.90
C VAL A 32 -3.53 33.03 4.78
N ASN A 33 -3.29 34.27 5.19
CA ASN A 33 -1.95 34.88 5.10
C ASN A 33 -0.96 34.32 6.13
N GLN A 34 -1.48 33.77 7.24
CA GLN A 34 -0.71 33.16 8.33
C GLN A 34 -0.75 31.62 8.29
N GLY A 35 -1.46 31.02 7.33
CA GLY A 35 -1.53 29.58 7.15
C GLY A 35 -0.21 28.95 6.69
N ALA A 36 -0.07 27.65 6.93
CA ALA A 36 1.12 26.90 6.53
C ALA A 36 1.16 26.71 5.00
N LYS A 37 2.13 27.35 4.35
CA LYS A 37 2.30 27.30 2.89
C LYS A 37 2.98 26.00 2.47
N PHE A 38 2.44 25.34 1.45
CA PHE A 38 3.04 24.14 0.88
C PHE A 38 4.13 24.47 -0.16
N THR A 39 5.12 23.58 -0.27
CA THR A 39 6.04 23.51 -1.40
C THR A 39 5.43 22.64 -2.48
N TRP A 40 5.31 23.16 -3.70
CA TRP A 40 4.91 22.38 -4.88
C TRP A 40 5.99 21.34 -5.22
N CYS A 41 5.55 20.15 -5.61
CA CYS A 41 6.40 19.04 -6.06
C CYS A 41 5.86 18.49 -7.38
N GLU A 42 6.72 17.77 -8.10
CA GLU A 42 6.38 17.11 -9.36
C GLU A 42 5.11 16.24 -9.25
N GLY A 43 4.37 16.11 -10.35
CA GLY A 43 3.07 15.44 -10.36
C GLY A 43 1.92 16.23 -9.72
N HIS A 44 2.11 17.53 -9.44
CA HIS A 44 1.17 18.38 -8.69
C HIS A 44 0.91 17.91 -7.24
N SER A 45 1.87 17.20 -6.65
CA SER A 45 1.88 16.96 -5.21
C SER A 45 2.31 18.23 -4.48
N HIS A 46 1.87 18.40 -3.23
CA HIS A 46 2.29 19.53 -2.38
C HIS A 46 2.70 19.02 -1.00
N VAL A 47 3.76 19.60 -0.42
CA VAL A 47 4.30 19.19 0.89
C VAL A 47 4.53 20.39 1.81
N ALA A 48 4.06 20.32 3.05
CA ALA A 48 4.35 21.26 4.13
C ALA A 48 4.86 20.51 5.36
N GLU A 49 5.75 21.12 6.14
CA GLU A 49 6.12 20.63 7.48
C GLU A 49 5.67 21.67 8.50
N VAL A 50 4.86 21.23 9.48
CA VAL A 50 4.16 22.11 10.42
C VAL A 50 4.27 21.58 11.85
N GLU A 51 4.43 22.49 12.81
CA GLU A 51 4.41 22.20 14.25
C GLU A 51 2.98 22.20 14.79
N LEU A 52 2.32 21.04 14.79
CA LEU A 52 0.94 20.92 15.28
C LEU A 52 0.87 20.52 16.77
N PRO A 53 -0.16 20.98 17.52
CA PRO A 53 -0.41 20.52 18.88
C PRO A 53 -0.88 19.06 18.90
N ILE A 54 -0.71 18.40 20.04
CA ILE A 54 -1.08 16.99 20.26
C ILE A 54 -2.20 16.87 21.29
N HIS A 55 -2.92 15.76 21.27
CA HIS A 55 -4.06 15.44 22.16
C HIS A 55 -5.18 16.50 22.17
N THR A 56 -5.26 17.30 21.12
CA THR A 56 -6.26 18.34 20.88
C THR A 56 -6.84 18.14 19.48
N SER A 57 -8.12 18.42 19.29
CA SER A 57 -8.72 18.43 17.96
C SER A 57 -8.34 19.73 17.25
N ILE A 58 -7.82 19.62 16.03
CA ILE A 58 -7.44 20.74 15.18
C ILE A 58 -8.38 20.72 13.98
N SER A 59 -9.31 21.66 13.92
CA SER A 59 -10.14 21.82 12.73
C SER A 59 -9.35 22.66 11.72
N CYS A 60 -9.15 22.14 10.51
CA CYS A 60 -8.29 22.72 9.49
C CYS A 60 -8.85 22.54 8.08
N LYS A 61 -8.32 23.30 7.12
CA LYS A 61 -8.83 23.32 5.75
C LYS A 61 -7.76 23.74 4.75
N LEU A 62 -7.74 23.10 3.58
CA LEU A 62 -6.90 23.51 2.46
C LEU A 62 -7.50 24.73 1.73
N VAL A 63 -6.63 25.65 1.32
CA VAL A 63 -6.98 26.87 0.58
C VAL A 63 -5.97 27.09 -0.54
N VAL A 64 -6.44 27.38 -1.75
CA VAL A 64 -5.62 27.93 -2.83
C VAL A 64 -5.71 29.44 -2.74
N GLN A 65 -4.60 30.08 -2.37
CA GLN A 65 -4.41 31.52 -2.43
C GLN A 65 -3.96 31.91 -3.85
N GLY A 66 -4.68 32.81 -4.50
CA GLY A 66 -4.34 33.38 -5.80
C GLY A 66 -3.55 34.68 -5.70
N HIS A 67 -3.28 35.29 -6.85
CA HIS A 67 -2.34 36.41 -6.96
C HIS A 67 -2.88 37.75 -6.41
N ASN A 68 -4.18 37.84 -6.11
CA ASN A 68 -4.85 39.07 -5.65
C ASN A 68 -5.32 38.96 -4.19
N ASN A 69 -4.77 38.03 -3.41
CA ASN A 69 -5.34 37.58 -2.13
C ASN A 69 -6.78 37.03 -2.26
N ASP A 70 -7.17 36.60 -3.46
CA ASP A 70 -8.31 35.72 -3.67
C ASP A 70 -8.01 34.35 -3.03
N ALA A 71 -9.02 33.75 -2.40
CA ALA A 71 -8.87 32.50 -1.66
C ALA A 71 -9.97 31.52 -2.07
N SER A 72 -9.59 30.47 -2.81
CA SER A 72 -10.47 29.34 -3.10
C SER A 72 -10.29 28.30 -2.00
N TRP A 73 -11.30 28.13 -1.15
CA TRP A 73 -11.32 27.12 -0.09
C TRP A 73 -11.64 25.75 -0.68
N GLU A 74 -11.13 24.67 -0.09
CA GLU A 74 -11.55 23.33 -0.52
C GLU A 74 -13.06 23.11 -0.29
N PRO A 75 -13.73 22.29 -1.12
CA PRO A 75 -15.14 21.97 -0.90
C PRO A 75 -15.32 21.06 0.34
N GLU A 76 -16.58 20.77 0.66
CA GLU A 76 -17.00 19.94 1.81
C GLU A 76 -16.64 20.55 3.19
N ALA A 77 -16.81 19.77 4.26
CA ALA A 77 -16.58 20.17 5.64
C ALA A 77 -15.09 20.45 5.96
N ASN A 78 -14.81 20.98 7.16
CA ASN A 78 -13.45 21.08 7.67
C ASN A 78 -12.88 19.67 7.95
N ARG A 79 -11.55 19.55 7.93
CA ARG A 79 -10.82 18.36 8.40
C ARG A 79 -10.56 18.50 9.88
N ASP A 80 -10.97 17.53 10.68
CA ASP A 80 -10.63 17.48 12.10
C ASP A 80 -9.46 16.50 12.33
N LEU A 81 -8.29 17.05 12.65
CA LEU A 81 -7.08 16.27 12.94
C LEU A 81 -6.94 16.06 14.46
N LEU A 82 -6.74 14.82 14.87
CA LEU A 82 -6.41 14.46 16.26
C LEU A 82 -5.10 13.68 16.31
N LEU A 83 -4.04 14.34 16.78
CA LEU A 83 -2.69 13.78 16.84
C LEU A 83 -2.42 13.20 18.24
N THR A 84 -2.48 11.87 18.38
CA THR A 84 -2.32 11.17 19.67
C THR A 84 -1.10 10.24 19.66
N PRO A 85 0.14 10.77 19.81
CA PRO A 85 1.34 9.94 19.88
C PRO A 85 1.23 8.95 21.05
N SER A 86 1.27 7.66 20.72
CA SER A 86 1.17 6.54 21.66
C SER A 86 2.46 6.26 22.46
N SER A 87 3.57 6.90 22.11
CA SER A 87 4.88 6.69 22.75
C SER A 87 5.79 7.91 22.56
N LEU A 88 6.86 8.00 23.36
CA LEU A 88 7.93 8.98 23.14
C LEU A 88 8.59 8.82 21.76
N ALA A 89 8.70 7.58 21.26
CA ALA A 89 9.26 7.30 19.95
C ALA A 89 8.39 7.86 18.81
N SER A 90 7.06 7.67 18.86
CA SER A 90 6.16 8.26 17.87
C SER A 90 6.09 9.78 17.98
N ARG A 91 6.14 10.35 19.19
CA ARG A 91 6.26 11.80 19.40
C ARG A 91 7.53 12.40 18.79
N ALA A 92 8.64 11.68 18.79
CA ALA A 92 9.92 12.12 18.24
C ALA A 92 10.06 11.84 16.72
N ALA A 93 9.35 10.85 16.18
CA ALA A 93 9.38 10.52 14.75
C ALA A 93 8.46 11.41 13.89
N GLY A 94 7.43 12.01 14.49
CA GLY A 94 6.45 12.83 13.77
C GLY A 94 5.31 12.01 13.16
N TYR A 95 4.40 12.72 12.49
CA TYR A 95 3.35 12.13 11.65
C TYR A 95 3.54 12.56 10.19
N THR A 96 3.06 11.73 9.26
CA THR A 96 2.73 12.15 7.90
C THR A 96 1.21 12.14 7.74
N VAL A 97 0.63 13.23 7.24
CA VAL A 97 -0.82 13.37 7.04
C VAL A 97 -1.11 13.56 5.55
N LEU A 98 -1.91 12.68 4.96
CA LEU A 98 -2.43 12.87 3.60
C LEU A 98 -3.75 13.65 3.64
N CYS A 99 -3.77 14.83 3.03
CA CYS A 99 -4.97 15.64 2.83
C CYS A 99 -5.36 15.60 1.36
N HIS A 100 -6.38 14.83 0.99
CA HIS A 100 -6.85 14.73 -0.40
C HIS A 100 -7.82 15.88 -0.70
N TRP A 101 -7.45 16.85 -1.53
CA TRP A 101 -8.24 18.06 -1.81
C TRP A 101 -9.72 17.75 -2.09
N GLY A 102 -10.63 18.35 -1.31
CA GLY A 102 -12.08 18.14 -1.45
C GLY A 102 -12.64 16.83 -0.90
N TYR A 103 -11.79 16.00 -0.27
CA TYR A 103 -12.16 14.78 0.46
C TYR A 103 -11.65 14.89 1.91
N PRO A 104 -12.29 15.72 2.77
CA PRO A 104 -11.91 15.86 4.18
C PRO A 104 -12.00 14.54 4.95
N GLU A 105 -13.02 13.73 4.66
CA GLU A 105 -13.28 12.41 5.26
C GLU A 105 -12.23 11.35 4.89
N CYS A 106 -11.54 11.52 3.76
CA CYS A 106 -10.48 10.63 3.31
C CYS A 106 -9.09 10.91 3.93
N THR A 107 -8.99 11.82 4.91
CA THR A 107 -7.71 12.21 5.50
C THR A 107 -7.01 11.04 6.19
N GLN A 108 -5.76 10.73 5.82
CA GLN A 108 -5.00 9.61 6.37
C GLN A 108 -3.89 10.11 7.30
N ILE A 109 -3.77 9.56 8.51
CA ILE A 109 -2.75 9.95 9.50
C ILE A 109 -1.81 8.76 9.76
N LEU A 110 -0.53 8.92 9.41
CA LEU A 110 0.49 7.88 9.45
C LEU A 110 1.54 8.22 10.50
N ALA A 111 1.74 7.34 11.48
CA ALA A 111 2.81 7.49 12.45
C ALA A 111 4.16 7.10 11.82
N ASN A 112 5.11 8.04 11.81
CA ASN A 112 6.47 7.75 11.38
C ASN A 112 7.19 6.91 12.46
N SER A 113 8.24 6.18 12.08
CA SER A 113 9.17 5.55 13.02
C SER A 113 10.49 6.31 13.11
N LEU A 114 11.14 6.26 14.29
CA LEU A 114 12.48 6.83 14.46
C LEU A 114 13.48 6.10 13.55
N ARG A 115 14.14 6.86 12.67
CA ARG A 115 15.24 6.35 11.84
C ARG A 115 16.35 5.84 12.76
N ARG A 116 16.56 4.52 12.83
CA ARG A 116 17.76 3.95 13.47
C ARG A 116 18.97 4.43 12.68
N GLY A 117 19.77 5.31 13.27
CA GLY A 117 20.71 6.14 12.54
C GLY A 117 21.80 5.37 11.80
N GLY A 118 21.89 5.61 10.48
CA GLY A 118 23.19 5.64 9.78
C GLY A 118 23.73 7.07 9.88
N ALA A 119 24.96 7.23 10.36
CA ALA A 119 25.55 8.55 10.56
C ALA A 119 25.91 9.21 9.22
N ALA A 120 25.27 10.33 8.91
CA ALA A 120 25.70 11.26 7.86
C ALA A 120 25.37 12.69 8.30
N ALA A 121 26.24 13.29 9.11
CA ALA A 121 26.16 14.71 9.43
C ALA A 121 26.45 15.52 8.15
N SER A 122 25.46 16.25 7.65
CA SER A 122 25.64 17.29 6.64
C SER A 122 25.36 18.64 7.29
N GLY A 123 26.34 19.13 8.07
CA GLY A 123 26.32 20.49 8.57
C GLY A 123 26.51 21.48 7.43
N SER A 124 25.53 22.32 7.17
CA SER A 124 25.62 23.41 6.19
C SER A 124 26.43 24.57 6.78
N GLY A 125 27.70 24.70 6.37
CA GLY A 125 28.57 25.85 6.58
C GLY A 125 29.07 26.40 5.23
N PRO A 126 29.35 27.71 5.10
CA PRO A 126 29.30 28.38 3.80
C PRO A 126 30.51 28.10 2.89
N ILE A 127 30.22 28.02 1.60
CA ILE A 127 31.18 27.86 0.50
C ILE A 127 32.05 29.11 0.38
N ASN A 128 33.38 28.94 0.41
CA ASN A 128 34.31 29.95 -0.08
C ASN A 128 35.08 29.40 -1.28
N LYS A 129 35.05 30.12 -2.41
CA LYS A 129 35.70 29.71 -3.67
C LYS A 129 37.19 30.03 -3.63
N MET A 130 38.03 29.15 -4.18
CA MET A 130 39.16 29.56 -5.04
C MET A 130 39.71 28.42 -5.91
N ASN A 131 40.28 28.82 -7.05
CA ASN A 131 40.86 28.04 -8.16
C ASN A 131 41.94 27.02 -7.70
N GLY A 132 42.36 25.99 -8.46
CA GLY A 132 42.03 25.54 -9.82
C GLY A 132 43.22 24.79 -10.47
N HIS A 133 43.02 24.25 -11.69
CA HIS A 133 43.99 23.61 -12.62
C HIS A 133 44.17 22.07 -12.63
N ASN A 134 43.78 21.50 -13.79
CA ASN A 134 44.46 20.51 -14.64
C ASN A 134 45.14 19.26 -14.04
N ALA A 135 44.58 18.07 -14.34
CA ALA A 135 45.20 17.11 -15.27
C ALA A 135 44.32 15.88 -15.59
N ARG A 136 44.28 15.49 -16.86
CA ARG A 136 43.90 14.17 -17.44
C ARG A 136 44.59 14.09 -18.82
N PRO A 137 44.76 12.92 -19.46
CA PRO A 137 44.42 11.56 -19.02
C PRO A 137 45.58 10.55 -19.13
N SER A 138 45.38 9.32 -18.63
CA SER A 138 46.11 8.14 -19.12
C SER A 138 45.21 6.91 -19.13
N THR A 139 45.19 6.22 -20.25
CA THR A 139 44.42 5.00 -20.53
C THR A 139 45.07 3.74 -19.96
N ALA A 140 44.27 2.80 -19.45
CA ALA A 140 44.64 1.38 -19.37
C ALA A 140 43.39 0.50 -19.52
N VAL A 141 43.44 -0.45 -20.45
CA VAL A 141 42.42 -1.46 -20.75
C VAL A 141 42.74 -2.74 -19.98
N GLY A 142 41.74 -3.52 -19.59
CA GLY A 142 41.94 -4.79 -18.87
C GLY A 142 40.65 -5.59 -18.65
N ASP A 143 40.15 -6.22 -19.71
CA ASP A 143 39.03 -7.15 -19.65
C ASP A 143 39.42 -8.47 -18.96
N ASN A 144 38.50 -9.07 -18.19
CA ASN A 144 38.72 -10.35 -17.48
C ASN A 144 37.51 -11.29 -17.66
N PRO A 145 37.60 -12.34 -18.50
CA PRO A 145 36.44 -13.14 -18.90
C PRO A 145 36.27 -14.43 -18.07
N ILE A 146 35.57 -14.38 -16.93
CA ILE A 146 35.28 -15.57 -16.11
C ILE A 146 33.80 -15.61 -15.64
N LEU A 147 32.85 -15.20 -16.48
CA LEU A 147 31.41 -15.32 -16.17
C LEU A 147 30.51 -15.85 -17.31
N ALA A 148 31.10 -16.44 -18.35
CA ALA A 148 30.36 -16.97 -19.51
C ALA A 148 30.17 -18.52 -19.50
N GLY A 149 30.62 -19.22 -18.46
CA GLY A 149 30.76 -20.69 -18.47
C GLY A 149 29.64 -21.52 -17.85
N VAL A 150 28.75 -20.94 -17.02
CA VAL A 150 27.94 -21.73 -16.08
C VAL A 150 26.51 -22.04 -16.59
N LYS A 151 25.92 -21.23 -17.49
CA LYS A 151 24.54 -21.43 -18.02
C LYS A 151 24.35 -22.71 -18.89
N LYS A 152 25.34 -23.61 -19.04
CA LYS A 152 25.27 -24.78 -19.95
C LYS A 152 25.40 -26.18 -19.29
N ALA A 153 25.56 -26.28 -17.97
CA ALA A 153 25.84 -27.55 -17.29
C ALA A 153 24.62 -28.26 -16.66
N LEU A 154 23.46 -27.62 -16.54
CA LEU A 154 22.29 -28.16 -15.81
C LEU A 154 21.22 -28.82 -16.69
N ALA A 155 21.51 -29.09 -17.97
CA ALA A 155 20.56 -29.68 -18.92
C ALA A 155 20.66 -31.22 -19.05
N HIS A 156 21.58 -31.88 -18.34
CA HIS A 156 21.81 -33.33 -18.43
C HIS A 156 21.85 -34.04 -17.06
N ALA A 157 20.70 -34.09 -16.39
CA ALA A 157 20.43 -35.06 -15.31
C ALA A 157 19.06 -35.71 -15.57
N SER A 158 19.06 -36.78 -16.37
CA SER A 158 17.87 -37.34 -17.01
C SER A 158 16.89 -38.06 -16.07
N SER A 159 15.61 -37.79 -16.29
CA SER A 159 14.51 -38.75 -16.48
C SER A 159 14.73 -40.23 -16.09
N ARG A 160 13.83 -40.75 -15.25
CA ARG A 160 13.36 -42.15 -15.32
C ARG A 160 11.84 -42.19 -15.42
N VAL A 161 11.34 -43.10 -16.28
CA VAL A 161 9.94 -43.19 -16.73
C VAL A 161 9.20 -44.34 -16.05
N ILE A 162 7.90 -44.15 -15.81
CA ILE A 162 6.86 -45.20 -15.80
C ILE A 162 5.67 -44.67 -16.65
N PRO A 163 4.96 -45.49 -17.46
CA PRO A 163 4.41 -45.01 -18.75
C PRO A 163 2.88 -44.83 -18.82
N GLY A 164 2.42 -44.07 -19.84
CA GLY A 164 1.03 -44.12 -20.32
C GLY A 164 0.62 -43.04 -21.35
N ILE A 165 0.28 -43.46 -22.58
CA ILE A 165 -0.53 -42.73 -23.60
C ILE A 165 0.14 -41.56 -24.38
N ILE A 166 0.96 -41.93 -25.37
CA ILE A 166 0.82 -41.69 -26.84
C ILE A 166 0.44 -40.28 -27.38
N SER A 167 1.41 -39.68 -28.11
CA SER A 167 1.35 -38.74 -29.29
C SER A 167 0.51 -37.43 -29.22
N SER A 168 0.94 -36.29 -29.79
CA SER A 168 1.64 -36.10 -31.08
C SER A 168 2.67 -34.95 -31.06
N TRP A 169 3.62 -34.98 -32.00
CA TRP A 169 4.63 -33.95 -32.29
C TRP A 169 4.23 -33.05 -33.49
N GLU A 170 5.15 -32.12 -33.84
CA GLU A 170 5.22 -31.17 -34.99
C GLU A 170 4.25 -29.96 -34.92
N ASP A 171 4.64 -28.68 -35.06
CA ASP A 171 5.92 -27.94 -35.30
C ASP A 171 6.11 -26.81 -34.24
N ASP A 172 7.26 -26.21 -33.88
CA ASP A 172 8.36 -25.48 -34.59
C ASP A 172 8.02 -24.08 -35.17
N THR A 173 8.16 -23.03 -34.34
CA THR A 173 8.49 -21.65 -34.78
C THR A 173 9.39 -20.95 -33.75
N GLY A 174 10.44 -20.28 -34.23
CA GLY A 174 11.50 -19.74 -33.37
C GLY A 174 11.10 -18.53 -32.53
N ALA A 175 11.38 -18.59 -31.23
CA ALA A 175 11.33 -17.43 -30.35
C ALA A 175 12.57 -16.55 -30.56
N LEU A 176 12.34 -15.27 -30.82
CA LEU A 176 13.35 -14.23 -30.66
C LEU A 176 13.75 -14.18 -29.17
N ALA A 177 15.03 -13.94 -28.88
CA ALA A 177 15.48 -13.77 -27.51
C ALA A 177 14.89 -12.47 -26.94
N GLU A 178 13.84 -12.61 -26.13
CA GLU A 178 13.40 -11.55 -25.23
C GLU A 178 14.53 -11.28 -24.24
N GLU A 179 14.91 -10.02 -24.10
CA GLU A 179 15.90 -9.60 -23.12
C GLU A 179 15.30 -9.82 -21.72
N GLU A 180 15.94 -10.64 -20.88
CA GLU A 180 15.49 -10.94 -19.51
C GLU A 180 15.48 -9.62 -18.70
N GLU A 181 14.33 -8.94 -18.65
CA GLU A 181 14.11 -7.72 -17.88
C GLU A 181 14.40 -8.01 -16.40
N GLU A 182 15.27 -7.21 -15.77
CA GLU A 182 15.78 -7.49 -14.42
C GLU A 182 14.69 -7.18 -13.37
N ASP A 183 13.78 -8.13 -13.20
CA ASP A 183 12.53 -8.01 -12.44
C ASP A 183 12.75 -7.40 -11.05
N ALA A 184 12.23 -6.18 -10.86
CA ALA A 184 12.41 -5.43 -9.63
C ALA A 184 11.77 -6.18 -8.45
N ALA A 185 12.57 -6.52 -7.43
CA ALA A 185 12.10 -7.35 -6.31
C ALA A 185 10.80 -6.80 -5.68
N PRO A 186 9.78 -7.65 -5.47
CA PRO A 186 8.44 -7.22 -5.08
C PRO A 186 8.42 -6.46 -3.75
N VAL A 187 7.63 -5.40 -3.71
CA VAL A 187 7.50 -4.48 -2.58
C VAL A 187 6.08 -4.53 -2.05
N GLN A 188 5.92 -4.67 -0.73
CA GLN A 188 4.61 -4.59 -0.10
C GLN A 188 4.00 -3.19 -0.29
N CYS A 189 2.86 -3.13 -0.96
CA CYS A 189 2.19 -1.90 -1.35
C CYS A 189 0.76 -1.81 -0.78
N GLN A 190 0.31 -0.59 -0.50
CA GLN A 190 -1.11 -0.26 -0.37
C GLN A 190 -1.47 0.72 -1.46
N VAL A 191 -2.26 0.31 -2.44
CA VAL A 191 -2.77 1.20 -3.48
C VAL A 191 -4.12 1.75 -3.02
N THR A 192 -4.26 3.06 -3.05
CA THR A 192 -5.47 3.80 -2.70
C THR A 192 -5.92 4.60 -3.92
N VAL A 193 -7.12 4.32 -4.42
CA VAL A 193 -7.74 5.05 -5.53
C VAL A 193 -8.90 5.88 -4.97
N LEU A 194 -8.87 7.20 -5.16
CA LEU A 194 -10.03 8.05 -4.91
C LEU A 194 -10.86 8.19 -6.19
N VAL A 195 -12.15 7.86 -6.08
CA VAL A 195 -13.15 8.06 -7.13
C VAL A 195 -13.98 9.30 -6.79
N PRO A 196 -13.91 10.38 -7.60
CA PRO A 196 -14.66 11.58 -7.32
C PRO A 196 -16.16 11.38 -7.52
N LYS A 197 -16.99 12.27 -6.94
CA LYS A 197 -18.46 12.30 -7.20
C LYS A 197 -18.82 12.47 -8.68
N SER A 198 -17.90 13.01 -9.49
CA SER A 198 -17.99 13.13 -10.96
C SER A 198 -17.42 11.93 -11.72
N GLY A 199 -16.93 10.90 -11.02
CA GLY A 199 -16.41 9.66 -11.58
C GLY A 199 -17.52 8.65 -11.94
N PRO A 200 -17.17 7.38 -12.20
CA PRO A 200 -18.13 6.35 -12.51
C PRO A 200 -19.03 6.07 -11.30
N ASN A 201 -20.34 6.26 -11.49
CA ASN A 201 -21.34 5.85 -10.50
C ASN A 201 -21.53 4.33 -10.58
N LEU A 202 -20.81 3.60 -9.73
CA LEU A 202 -20.80 2.14 -9.75
C LEU A 202 -22.12 1.55 -9.25
N LYS A 203 -22.65 0.61 -10.02
CA LYS A 203 -23.79 -0.23 -9.63
C LYS A 203 -23.34 -1.32 -8.64
N PRO A 204 -24.26 -1.97 -7.89
CA PRO A 204 -23.93 -3.05 -6.97
C PRO A 204 -23.18 -4.23 -7.62
N GLU A 205 -23.46 -4.51 -8.90
CA GLU A 205 -22.81 -5.56 -9.69
C GLU A 205 -21.47 -5.13 -10.31
N GLN A 206 -20.94 -3.94 -10.01
CA GLN A 206 -19.68 -3.42 -10.53
C GLN A 206 -18.63 -3.27 -9.42
N SER A 207 -17.36 -3.49 -9.77
CA SER A 207 -16.22 -3.25 -8.89
C SER A 207 -15.08 -2.56 -9.64
N LEU A 208 -14.06 -2.12 -8.90
CA LEU A 208 -12.82 -1.62 -9.47
C LEU A 208 -11.71 -2.67 -9.39
N VAL A 209 -10.92 -2.74 -10.45
CA VAL A 209 -9.73 -3.58 -10.54
C VAL A 209 -8.55 -2.71 -10.98
N LEU A 210 -7.39 -2.92 -10.36
CA LEU A 210 -6.11 -2.36 -10.81
C LEU A 210 -5.42 -3.38 -11.73
N VAL A 211 -5.27 -3.03 -13.01
CA VAL A 211 -4.50 -3.80 -13.99
C VAL A 211 -3.21 -3.07 -14.36
N GLY A 212 -2.31 -3.74 -15.08
CA GLY A 212 -1.03 -3.15 -15.46
C GLY A 212 -0.12 -4.09 -16.24
N SER A 213 1.11 -3.63 -16.52
CA SER A 213 2.05 -4.32 -17.40
C SER A 213 2.64 -5.61 -16.81
N SER A 214 2.75 -5.73 -15.48
CA SER A 214 3.30 -6.91 -14.83
C SER A 214 2.28 -8.02 -14.58
N SER A 215 2.77 -9.24 -14.38
CA SER A 215 1.97 -10.41 -13.97
C SER A 215 1.23 -10.19 -12.66
N ALA A 216 1.84 -9.47 -11.71
CA ALA A 216 1.21 -9.05 -10.44
C ALA A 216 0.01 -8.09 -10.63
N LEU A 217 -0.13 -7.49 -11.82
CA LEU A 217 -1.26 -6.65 -12.23
C LEU A 217 -2.04 -7.27 -13.41
N GLY A 218 -1.91 -8.57 -13.63
CA GLY A 218 -2.68 -9.33 -14.62
C GLY A 218 -2.30 -9.12 -16.09
N CYS A 219 -1.15 -8.51 -16.40
CA CYS A 219 -0.70 -8.24 -17.79
C CYS A 219 -1.79 -7.59 -18.67
N TRP A 220 -2.41 -6.53 -18.17
CA TRP A 220 -3.54 -5.82 -18.78
C TRP A 220 -4.85 -6.62 -18.94
N ASN A 221 -4.98 -7.83 -18.39
CA ASN A 221 -6.25 -8.56 -18.31
C ASN A 221 -7.01 -8.23 -17.00
N PRO A 222 -8.21 -7.60 -17.05
CA PRO A 222 -9.01 -7.31 -15.87
C PRO A 222 -9.52 -8.53 -15.10
N GLU A 223 -9.64 -9.70 -15.73
CA GLU A 223 -9.96 -10.96 -15.02
C GLU A 223 -8.81 -11.46 -14.12
N HIS A 224 -7.61 -10.89 -14.26
CA HIS A 224 -6.41 -11.23 -13.49
C HIS A 224 -5.80 -10.02 -12.76
N GLY A 225 -6.45 -8.86 -12.83
CA GLY A 225 -6.02 -7.67 -12.10
C GLY A 225 -6.33 -7.76 -10.60
N LEU A 226 -5.78 -6.82 -9.83
CA LEU A 226 -5.97 -6.75 -8.39
C LEU A 226 -7.34 -6.11 -8.06
N PRO A 227 -8.27 -6.83 -7.42
CA PRO A 227 -9.55 -6.24 -7.00
C PRO A 227 -9.32 -5.19 -5.91
N LEU A 228 -9.95 -4.03 -6.09
CA LEU A 228 -9.95 -2.95 -5.10
C LEU A 228 -11.20 -3.08 -4.22
N GLU A 229 -11.02 -2.95 -2.90
CA GLU A 229 -12.11 -2.93 -1.93
C GLU A 229 -12.50 -1.50 -1.60
N ARG A 230 -13.81 -1.18 -1.57
CA ARG A 230 -14.28 0.13 -1.13
C ARG A 230 -14.11 0.24 0.40
N ALA A 231 -13.50 1.32 0.88
CA ALA A 231 -13.14 1.49 2.30
C ALA A 231 -14.34 1.70 3.27
N GLY A 232 -15.56 1.77 2.73
CA GLY A 232 -16.84 1.91 3.44
C GLY A 232 -17.96 2.12 2.42
N GLU A 233 -19.23 1.87 2.80
CA GLU A 233 -20.39 1.81 1.89
C GLU A 233 -20.47 3.00 0.90
N ASP A 234 -20.46 4.23 1.42
CA ASP A 234 -20.47 5.47 0.64
C ASP A 234 -19.07 6.07 0.40
N SER A 235 -18.00 5.36 0.74
CA SER A 235 -16.64 5.92 0.64
C SER A 235 -16.23 6.13 -0.83
N PRO A 236 -15.64 7.29 -1.19
CA PRO A 236 -14.99 7.48 -2.48
C PRO A 236 -13.61 6.80 -2.53
N MET A 237 -13.11 6.28 -1.41
CA MET A 237 -11.81 5.63 -1.31
C MET A 237 -11.92 4.12 -1.56
N TRP A 238 -11.07 3.63 -2.46
CA TRP A 238 -10.89 2.23 -2.81
C TRP A 238 -9.45 1.80 -2.52
N VAL A 239 -9.26 0.61 -1.96
CA VAL A 239 -7.97 0.18 -1.40
C VAL A 239 -7.67 -1.26 -1.79
N VAL A 240 -6.40 -1.56 -2.10
CA VAL A 240 -5.88 -2.93 -2.16
C VAL A 240 -4.49 -2.99 -1.53
N GLN A 241 -4.18 -4.10 -0.87
CA GLN A 241 -2.81 -4.43 -0.45
C GLN A 241 -2.27 -5.54 -1.34
N ALA A 242 -1.07 -5.36 -1.88
CA ALA A 242 -0.45 -6.30 -2.82
C ALA A 242 1.08 -6.17 -2.79
N GLU A 243 1.78 -7.17 -3.32
CA GLU A 243 3.22 -7.09 -3.55
C GLU A 243 3.46 -6.74 -5.02
N LEU A 244 4.13 -5.62 -5.28
CA LEU A 244 4.31 -5.06 -6.63
C LEU A 244 5.80 -4.88 -6.96
N PRO A 245 6.25 -5.24 -8.19
CA PRO A 245 7.61 -5.00 -8.65
C PRO A 245 7.81 -3.51 -9.03
N LEU A 246 7.80 -2.62 -8.04
CA LEU A 246 7.90 -1.18 -8.28
C LEU A 246 9.24 -0.81 -8.90
N GLY A 247 9.21 -0.24 -10.10
CA GLY A 247 10.39 0.09 -10.90
C GLY A 247 10.05 1.04 -12.04
N GLU A 248 11.08 1.44 -12.80
CA GLU A 248 10.86 2.10 -14.09
C GLU A 248 10.16 1.11 -15.04
N GLY A 249 9.23 1.59 -15.87
CA GLY A 249 8.47 0.73 -16.79
C GLY A 249 7.20 0.07 -16.22
N LEU A 250 7.06 -0.10 -14.90
CA LEU A 250 5.81 -0.63 -14.33
C LEU A 250 4.65 0.34 -14.58
N GLN A 251 3.71 -0.08 -15.43
CA GLN A 251 2.51 0.68 -15.75
C GLN A 251 1.27 0.08 -15.11
N ALA A 252 0.32 0.92 -14.70
CA ALA A 252 -0.96 0.49 -14.13
C ALA A 252 -2.14 1.37 -14.58
N LYS A 253 -3.35 0.84 -14.45
CA LYS A 253 -4.60 1.54 -14.77
C LYS A 253 -5.78 0.94 -14.00
N VAL A 254 -6.74 1.78 -13.63
CA VAL A 254 -7.97 1.35 -12.94
C VAL A 254 -9.07 1.07 -13.96
N VAL A 255 -9.80 -0.03 -13.76
CA VAL A 255 -10.87 -0.52 -14.64
C VAL A 255 -12.12 -0.82 -13.80
N VAL A 256 -13.28 -0.34 -14.26
CA VAL A 256 -14.58 -0.83 -13.80
C VAL A 256 -14.84 -2.17 -14.48
N VAL A 257 -15.06 -3.20 -13.68
CA VAL A 257 -15.41 -4.55 -14.14
C VAL A 257 -16.81 -4.94 -13.67
N ASP A 258 -17.39 -5.92 -14.36
CA ASP A 258 -18.49 -6.71 -13.83
C ASP A 258 -18.00 -7.61 -12.69
N SER A 259 -18.61 -7.51 -11.50
CA SER A 259 -18.18 -8.26 -10.31
C SER A 259 -18.43 -9.77 -10.38
N VAL A 260 -19.20 -10.27 -11.36
CA VAL A 260 -19.54 -11.69 -11.50
C VAL A 260 -18.70 -12.35 -12.59
N SER A 261 -18.54 -11.69 -13.73
CA SER A 261 -17.80 -12.20 -14.90
C SER A 261 -16.36 -11.71 -15.01
N GLY A 262 -15.95 -10.69 -14.26
CA GLY A 262 -14.64 -10.04 -14.39
C GLY A 262 -14.50 -9.18 -15.66
N ALA A 263 -15.52 -9.15 -16.52
CA ALA A 263 -15.47 -8.48 -17.81
C ALA A 263 -15.27 -6.97 -17.67
N ALA A 264 -14.33 -6.44 -18.45
CA ALA A 264 -14.03 -5.00 -18.51
C ALA A 264 -15.24 -4.20 -19.03
N GLN A 265 -15.68 -3.20 -18.27
CA GLN A 265 -16.79 -2.33 -18.65
C GLN A 265 -16.33 -0.90 -18.98
N VAL A 266 -15.51 -0.28 -18.10
CA VAL A 266 -15.00 1.08 -18.31
C VAL A 266 -13.56 1.19 -17.84
N TRP A 267 -12.65 1.50 -18.76
CA TRP A 267 -11.27 1.87 -18.43
C TRP A 267 -11.19 3.32 -17.99
N GLU A 268 -10.34 3.67 -17.03
CA GLU A 268 -10.26 5.07 -16.58
C GLU A 268 -9.80 6.04 -17.69
N PRO A 269 -10.35 7.27 -17.72
CA PRO A 269 -10.19 8.20 -18.85
C PRO A 269 -8.88 9.01 -18.78
N CYS A 270 -7.75 8.35 -18.56
CA CYS A 270 -6.42 8.96 -18.58
C CYS A 270 -5.36 8.05 -19.20
N GLU A 271 -4.15 8.57 -19.38
CA GLU A 271 -2.97 7.78 -19.74
C GLU A 271 -2.64 6.74 -18.65
N ASN A 272 -1.80 5.76 -19.00
CA ASN A 272 -1.33 4.74 -18.08
C ASN A 272 -0.47 5.38 -16.98
N ARG A 273 -0.64 4.91 -15.75
CA ARG A 273 0.08 5.38 -14.56
C ARG A 273 1.44 4.74 -14.52
N SER A 274 2.51 5.49 -14.29
CA SER A 274 3.82 4.91 -13.94
C SER A 274 3.89 4.67 -12.44
N LEU A 275 4.23 3.45 -12.03
CA LEU A 275 4.39 3.04 -10.63
C LEU A 275 5.87 2.94 -10.26
N ALA A 276 6.60 4.03 -10.49
CA ALA A 276 8.02 4.14 -10.19
C ALA A 276 8.33 4.13 -8.69
N ARG A 277 9.53 3.64 -8.34
CA ARG A 277 10.03 3.58 -6.97
C ARG A 277 11.05 4.69 -6.69
N PHE A 278 10.74 5.58 -5.74
CA PHE A 278 11.60 6.75 -5.46
C PHE A 278 12.92 6.46 -4.70
N ARG A 279 13.11 5.28 -4.09
CA ARG A 279 14.38 4.83 -3.47
C ARG A 279 14.39 3.31 -3.20
N GLY A 280 15.58 2.71 -3.22
CA GLY A 280 15.80 1.28 -2.98
C GLY A 280 15.92 0.93 -1.50
N GLY A 281 14.82 0.50 -0.87
CA GLY A 281 14.79 -0.05 0.49
C GLY A 281 13.93 -1.30 0.60
N ALA A 282 13.72 -1.80 1.82
CA ALA A 282 12.73 -2.85 2.11
C ALA A 282 11.42 -2.29 2.70
N ARG A 283 11.19 -0.97 2.56
CA ARG A 283 10.03 -0.29 3.15
C ARG A 283 8.77 -0.50 2.30
N PRO A 284 7.61 -0.68 2.93
CA PRO A 284 6.34 -0.67 2.21
C PRO A 284 6.05 0.70 1.60
N VAL A 285 5.32 0.71 0.49
CA VAL A 285 4.96 1.92 -0.26
C VAL A 285 3.45 2.09 -0.29
N MET A 286 2.97 3.28 0.05
CA MET A 286 1.58 3.66 -0.18
C MET A 286 1.49 4.44 -1.48
N ILE A 287 0.61 4.02 -2.38
CA ILE A 287 0.40 4.61 -3.70
C ILE A 287 -0.98 5.25 -3.70
N THR A 288 -1.06 6.57 -3.88
CA THR A 288 -2.33 7.29 -4.06
C THR A 288 -2.56 7.57 -5.55
N ALA A 289 -3.76 7.26 -6.03
CA ALA A 289 -4.25 7.52 -7.37
C ALA A 289 -5.63 8.20 -7.30
N TYR A 290 -5.99 8.92 -8.36
CA TYR A 290 -7.31 9.55 -8.51
C TYR A 290 -7.89 9.14 -9.85
N TRP A 291 -9.11 8.62 -9.86
CA TRP A 291 -9.77 8.14 -11.08
C TRP A 291 -9.79 9.24 -12.16
N GLY A 292 -9.29 8.91 -13.36
CA GLY A 292 -9.25 9.84 -14.49
C GLY A 292 -8.13 10.89 -14.45
N ALA A 293 -7.20 10.82 -13.49
CA ALA A 293 -5.96 11.60 -13.49
C ALA A 293 -4.76 10.63 -13.44
N ALA A 294 -3.93 10.63 -14.49
CA ALA A 294 -2.77 9.73 -14.60
C ALA A 294 -1.72 9.87 -13.47
N PRO A 295 -1.43 11.07 -12.91
CA PRO A 295 -0.47 11.21 -11.81
C PRO A 295 -0.79 10.33 -10.60
N THR A 296 0.26 9.74 -10.05
CA THR A 296 0.26 8.91 -8.84
C THR A 296 1.23 9.51 -7.83
N HIS A 297 0.91 9.36 -6.54
CA HIS A 297 1.79 9.76 -5.45
C HIS A 297 2.26 8.52 -4.69
N CYS A 298 3.56 8.22 -4.77
CA CYS A 298 4.18 7.11 -4.06
C CYS A 298 4.91 7.61 -2.80
N LEU A 299 4.51 7.10 -1.63
CA LEU A 299 5.11 7.44 -0.33
C LEU A 299 5.67 6.19 0.35
N GLU A 300 6.97 6.15 0.63
CA GLU A 300 7.53 5.15 1.55
C GLU A 300 6.99 5.38 2.97
N VAL A 301 6.43 4.33 3.57
CA VAL A 301 5.92 4.36 4.95
C VAL A 301 6.68 3.36 5.82
N ASP A 302 6.57 3.46 7.15
CA ASP A 302 7.22 2.50 8.06
C ASP A 302 6.41 1.21 8.19
N ARG A 303 5.09 1.32 8.10
CA ARG A 303 4.11 0.21 8.07
C ARG A 303 2.90 0.65 7.27
N LEU A 304 2.31 -0.26 6.51
CA LEU A 304 0.95 -0.06 5.98
C LEU A 304 -0.04 -0.12 7.15
N SER A 305 -1.04 0.76 7.15
CA SER A 305 -2.12 0.69 8.14
C SER A 305 -3.14 -0.36 7.73
N SER A 306 -3.40 -1.35 8.58
CA SER A 306 -4.55 -2.25 8.41
C SER A 306 -5.86 -1.50 8.70
N ASN A 307 -6.57 -1.09 7.64
CA ASN A 307 -7.87 -0.41 7.62
C ASN A 307 -8.23 0.35 8.92
N ALA A 308 -7.54 1.48 9.13
CA ALA A 308 -7.49 2.20 10.41
C ALA A 308 -8.78 2.98 10.77
N ALA A 309 -9.92 2.67 10.16
CA ALA A 309 -11.23 3.11 10.63
C ALA A 309 -11.73 2.28 11.84
N ALA A 310 -11.39 0.99 11.90
CA ALA A 310 -11.99 0.04 12.86
C ALA A 310 -11.09 -0.35 14.04
N THR A 311 -9.78 -0.07 13.99
CA THR A 311 -8.77 -0.73 14.85
C THR A 311 -8.01 0.19 15.80
N ASN A 312 -8.16 1.52 15.72
CA ASN A 312 -7.49 2.42 16.67
C ASN A 312 -8.19 2.40 18.04
N PRO A 313 -7.54 1.88 19.11
CA PRO A 313 -8.17 1.78 20.44
C PRO A 313 -8.52 3.15 21.04
N GLN A 314 -7.84 4.23 20.61
CA GLN A 314 -8.14 5.59 21.04
C GLN A 314 -9.39 6.15 20.34
N VAL A 315 -9.68 5.77 19.09
CA VAL A 315 -10.95 6.12 18.42
C VAL A 315 -12.11 5.39 19.09
N VAL A 316 -11.93 4.09 19.42
CA VAL A 316 -12.93 3.33 20.21
C VAL A 316 -13.12 3.94 21.61
N GLN A 317 -12.06 4.43 22.25
CA GLN A 317 -12.15 5.12 23.54
C GLN A 317 -12.81 6.49 23.44
N MET A 318 -12.53 7.27 22.39
CA MET A 318 -13.16 8.56 22.11
C MET A 318 -14.66 8.39 21.82
N LEU A 319 -15.05 7.42 21.00
CA LEU A 319 -16.45 7.08 20.74
C LEU A 319 -17.16 6.63 22.03
N ARG A 320 -16.50 5.88 22.92
CA ARG A 320 -17.03 5.56 24.25
C ARG A 320 -17.18 6.78 25.16
N GLN A 321 -16.25 7.73 25.11
CA GLN A 321 -16.33 8.98 25.87
C GLN A 321 -17.44 9.90 25.35
N GLN A 322 -17.59 10.03 24.03
CA GLN A 322 -18.70 10.75 23.39
C GLN A 322 -20.05 10.09 23.70
N LEU A 323 -20.14 8.75 23.66
CA LEU A 323 -21.35 8.02 24.05
C LEU A 323 -21.68 8.19 25.54
N ALA A 324 -20.68 8.27 26.42
CA ALA A 324 -20.87 8.54 27.84
C ALA A 324 -21.33 9.98 28.10
N ALA A 325 -20.75 10.97 27.39
CA ALA A 325 -21.14 12.37 27.47
C ALA A 325 -22.58 12.58 26.97
N THR A 326 -22.94 12.02 25.81
CA THR A 326 -24.31 12.10 25.27
C THR A 326 -25.33 11.37 26.14
N ALA A 327 -24.97 10.25 26.77
CA ALA A 327 -25.81 9.59 27.78
C ALA A 327 -26.03 10.47 29.02
N SER A 328 -24.97 11.13 29.52
CA SER A 328 -25.09 12.06 30.66
C SER A 328 -25.94 13.29 30.34
N GLN A 329 -25.89 13.80 29.10
CA GLN A 329 -26.75 14.90 28.64
C GLN A 329 -28.22 14.45 28.57
N LEU A 330 -28.48 13.24 28.05
CA LEU A 330 -29.81 12.65 28.00
C LEU A 330 -30.43 12.45 29.40
N ASP A 331 -29.64 12.00 30.38
CA ASP A 331 -30.13 11.86 31.76
C ASP A 331 -30.34 13.21 32.46
N GLY A 332 -29.55 14.24 32.12
CA GLY A 332 -29.81 15.63 32.52
C GLY A 332 -31.15 16.16 32.00
N LEU A 333 -31.40 16.07 30.68
CA LEU A 333 -32.66 16.48 30.06
C LEU A 333 -33.88 15.72 30.62
N ARG A 334 -33.71 14.44 30.99
CA ARG A 334 -34.76 13.66 31.67
C ARG A 334 -35.06 14.20 33.06
N HIS A 335 -34.05 14.61 33.81
CA HIS A 335 -34.22 15.19 35.14
C HIS A 335 -34.92 16.56 35.07
N GLU A 336 -34.47 17.44 34.16
CA GLU A 336 -35.11 18.74 33.91
C GLU A 336 -36.58 18.60 33.49
N ARG A 337 -36.88 17.66 32.58
CA ARG A 337 -38.25 17.31 32.19
C ARG A 337 -39.10 16.89 33.39
N ASP A 338 -38.55 16.08 34.30
CA ASP A 338 -39.29 15.56 35.44
C ASP A 338 -39.51 16.63 36.54
N GLU A 339 -38.55 17.55 36.74
CA GLU A 339 -38.75 18.74 37.58
C GLU A 339 -39.78 19.71 36.97
N ALA A 340 -39.70 19.99 35.66
CA ALA A 340 -40.69 20.81 34.96
C ALA A 340 -42.11 20.21 35.07
N ARG A 341 -42.23 18.87 35.01
CA ARG A 341 -43.50 18.15 35.23
C ARG A 341 -44.05 18.33 36.64
N LYS A 342 -43.19 18.26 37.68
CA LYS A 342 -43.59 18.51 39.07
C LYS A 342 -44.03 19.96 39.27
N ALA A 343 -43.29 20.92 38.71
CA ALA A 343 -43.61 22.34 38.77
C ALA A 343 -44.98 22.63 38.14
N VAL A 344 -45.26 22.08 36.96
CA VAL A 344 -46.60 22.17 36.32
C VAL A 344 -47.70 21.60 37.22
N ALA A 345 -47.50 20.42 37.82
CA ALA A 345 -48.49 19.81 38.71
C ALA A 345 -48.76 20.66 39.98
N ALA A 346 -47.71 21.23 40.58
CA ALA A 346 -47.81 22.11 41.74
C ALA A 346 -48.53 23.43 41.41
N SER A 347 -48.22 24.06 40.27
CA SER A 347 -48.90 25.28 39.81
C SER A 347 -50.37 25.02 39.48
N GLU A 348 -50.72 23.86 38.91
CA GLU A 348 -52.11 23.45 38.68
C GLU A 348 -52.90 23.24 39.98
N GLU A 349 -52.23 22.85 41.06
CA GLU A 349 -52.82 22.71 42.40
C GLU A 349 -53.04 24.08 43.08
N GLN A 350 -52.06 24.98 42.98
CA GLN A 350 -52.23 26.37 43.42
C GLN A 350 -53.36 27.09 42.66
N MET A 351 -53.45 26.90 41.33
CA MET A 351 -54.58 27.40 40.52
C MET A 351 -55.93 26.91 41.06
N ARG A 352 -56.05 25.60 41.34
CA ARG A 352 -57.27 25.01 41.91
C ARG A 352 -57.63 25.59 43.28
N SER A 353 -56.63 25.88 44.13
CA SER A 353 -56.83 26.52 45.44
C SER A 353 -57.32 27.97 45.30
N LEU A 354 -56.63 28.78 44.50
CA LEU A 354 -56.99 30.19 44.24
C LEU A 354 -58.36 30.32 43.57
N GLU A 355 -58.73 29.39 42.69
CA GLU A 355 -60.09 29.32 42.13
C GLU A 355 -61.15 29.08 43.21
N GLY A 356 -60.86 28.27 44.23
CA GLY A 356 -61.75 28.04 45.37
C GLY A 356 -61.94 29.30 46.21
N GLU A 357 -60.86 30.01 46.51
CA GLU A 357 -60.88 31.27 47.27
C GLU A 357 -61.56 32.41 46.50
N VAL A 358 -61.31 32.56 45.20
CA VAL A 358 -62.01 33.55 44.37
C VAL A 358 -63.51 33.25 44.26
N LYS A 359 -63.91 31.97 44.28
CA LYS A 359 -65.32 31.56 44.34
C LYS A 359 -65.97 31.87 45.71
N SER A 360 -65.24 31.78 46.82
CA SER A 360 -65.78 32.12 48.16
C SER A 360 -65.80 33.63 48.44
N LEU A 361 -64.85 34.40 47.91
CA LEU A 361 -64.75 35.86 48.09
C LEU A 361 -65.62 36.67 47.10
N GLY A 362 -66.02 36.08 45.98
CA GLY A 362 -66.99 36.69 45.05
C GLY A 362 -66.50 37.99 44.40
N ARG A 363 -67.15 39.13 44.71
CA ARG A 363 -66.85 40.43 44.07
C ARG A 363 -65.59 41.13 44.61
N SER A 364 -65.11 40.83 45.81
CA SER A 364 -63.95 41.51 46.42
C SER A 364 -62.59 40.91 46.05
N GLY A 365 -62.55 39.68 45.54
CA GLY A 365 -61.32 38.97 45.17
C GLY A 365 -60.64 39.48 43.90
N HIS A 366 -60.21 40.74 43.85
CA HIS A 366 -59.44 41.28 42.73
C HIS A 366 -57.97 40.82 42.75
N GLN A 367 -57.35 40.75 43.94
CA GLN A 367 -55.96 40.31 44.13
C GLN A 367 -55.76 38.86 43.62
N GLY A 368 -56.55 37.90 44.15
CA GLY A 368 -56.46 36.50 43.72
C GLY A 368 -56.78 36.26 42.25
N ARG A 369 -57.53 37.16 41.58
CA ARG A 369 -57.71 37.12 40.11
C ARG A 369 -56.46 37.57 39.35
N GLN A 370 -55.71 38.54 39.86
CA GLN A 370 -54.44 38.95 39.25
C GLN A 370 -53.36 37.87 39.41
N GLU A 371 -53.27 37.27 40.60
CA GLU A 371 -52.36 36.16 40.90
C GLU A 371 -52.66 34.93 40.04
N MET A 372 -53.95 34.60 39.85
CA MET A 372 -54.39 33.53 38.94
C MET A 372 -54.00 33.78 37.48
N VAL A 373 -54.03 35.03 36.99
CA VAL A 373 -53.59 35.37 35.63
C VAL A 373 -52.07 35.23 35.48
N GLN A 374 -51.30 35.71 36.46
CA GLN A 374 -49.84 35.56 36.46
C GLN A 374 -49.41 34.09 36.53
N LEU A 375 -50.07 33.29 37.37
CA LEU A 375 -49.80 31.86 37.52
C LEU A 375 -50.21 31.07 36.26
N ALA A 376 -51.27 31.49 35.55
CA ALA A 376 -51.67 30.90 34.27
C ALA A 376 -50.66 31.20 33.14
N GLU A 377 -50.11 32.41 33.09
CA GLU A 377 -49.06 32.78 32.14
C GLU A 377 -47.76 31.98 32.41
N GLN A 378 -47.35 31.86 33.67
CA GLN A 378 -46.25 30.99 34.09
C GLN A 378 -46.50 29.52 33.71
N LEU A 379 -47.69 28.98 33.98
CA LEU A 379 -48.05 27.61 33.57
C LEU A 379 -47.92 27.41 32.05
N GLN A 380 -48.28 28.40 31.25
CA GLN A 380 -48.18 28.33 29.80
C GLN A 380 -46.72 28.32 29.32
N THR A 381 -45.82 29.09 29.96
CA THR A 381 -44.39 29.06 29.62
C THR A 381 -43.73 27.75 30.05
N THR A 382 -43.98 27.27 31.27
CA THR A 382 -43.43 26.00 31.79
C THR A 382 -43.88 24.79 30.96
N ARG A 383 -45.16 24.75 30.55
CA ARG A 383 -45.66 23.68 29.65
C ARG A 383 -44.99 23.69 28.27
N ARG A 384 -44.66 24.86 27.71
CA ARG A 384 -43.93 24.96 26.43
C ARG A 384 -42.51 24.41 26.57
N LEU A 385 -41.80 24.78 27.64
CA LEU A 385 -40.45 24.28 27.94
C LEU A 385 -40.44 22.75 28.16
N TYR A 386 -41.44 22.22 28.87
CA TYR A 386 -41.61 20.77 29.06
C TYR A 386 -41.79 20.01 27.73
N GLU A 387 -42.63 20.50 26.80
CA GLU A 387 -42.82 19.81 25.51
C GLU A 387 -41.62 19.93 24.56
N VAL A 388 -40.78 20.98 24.67
CA VAL A 388 -39.51 21.09 23.93
C VAL A 388 -38.49 20.09 24.46
N THR A 389 -38.15 20.17 25.75
CA THR A 389 -37.18 19.27 26.41
C THR A 389 -37.55 17.78 26.29
N LYS A 390 -38.85 17.46 26.33
CA LYS A 390 -39.39 16.11 26.09
C LYS A 390 -39.13 15.60 24.67
N LYS A 391 -39.20 16.46 23.64
CA LYS A 391 -38.88 16.07 22.25
C LYS A 391 -37.39 15.84 22.07
N GLU A 392 -36.56 16.78 22.55
CA GLU A 392 -35.10 16.67 22.50
C GLU A 392 -34.60 15.39 23.19
N ALA A 393 -35.16 15.06 24.36
CA ALA A 393 -34.85 13.82 25.08
C ALA A 393 -35.35 12.53 24.39
N LEU A 394 -36.38 12.60 23.53
CA LEU A 394 -36.83 11.48 22.72
C LEU A 394 -35.92 11.25 21.51
N GLU A 395 -35.52 12.32 20.83
CA GLU A 395 -34.61 12.27 19.67
C GLU A 395 -33.21 11.79 20.09
N LEU A 396 -32.63 12.35 21.16
CA LEU A 396 -31.37 11.88 21.77
C LEU A 396 -31.50 10.46 22.33
N GLY A 397 -32.68 10.08 22.84
CA GLY A 397 -32.94 8.72 23.29
C GLY A 397 -32.90 7.70 22.15
N GLY A 398 -33.44 8.07 20.98
CA GLY A 398 -33.41 7.25 19.76
C GLY A 398 -32.00 7.04 19.23
N THR A 399 -31.21 8.11 19.10
CA THR A 399 -29.83 8.03 18.60
C THR A 399 -28.93 7.19 19.52
N VAL A 400 -28.97 7.42 20.85
CA VAL A 400 -28.22 6.61 21.83
C VAL A 400 -28.65 5.13 21.80
N GLY A 401 -29.94 4.85 21.55
CA GLY A 401 -30.48 3.50 21.38
C GLY A 401 -29.86 2.77 20.17
N VAL A 402 -29.89 3.41 19.00
CA VAL A 402 -29.31 2.88 17.76
C VAL A 402 -27.79 2.69 17.91
N THR A 403 -27.07 3.68 18.44
CA THR A 403 -25.62 3.57 18.65
C THR A 403 -25.26 2.42 19.61
N ARG A 404 -26.04 2.21 20.67
CA ARG A 404 -25.84 1.07 21.59
C ARG A 404 -26.09 -0.28 20.89
N GLN A 405 -27.09 -0.37 20.00
CA GLN A 405 -27.32 -1.58 19.20
C GLN A 405 -26.16 -1.84 18.23
N LEU A 406 -25.69 -0.84 17.50
CA LEU A 406 -24.55 -0.94 16.59
C LEU A 406 -23.26 -1.36 17.33
N CYS A 407 -22.94 -0.74 18.47
CA CYS A 407 -21.81 -1.17 19.32
C CYS A 407 -21.95 -2.62 19.80
N SER A 408 -23.17 -3.11 20.03
CA SER A 408 -23.41 -4.51 20.43
C SER A 408 -23.29 -5.50 19.27
N ALA A 409 -23.53 -5.08 18.03
CA ALA A 409 -23.27 -5.85 16.81
C ALA A 409 -21.77 -5.93 16.55
N ALA A 410 -21.08 -4.79 16.47
CA ALA A 410 -19.63 -4.73 16.27
C ALA A 410 -18.85 -5.51 17.35
N LYS A 411 -19.30 -5.49 18.61
CA LYS A 411 -18.69 -6.30 19.69
C LYS A 411 -18.84 -7.81 19.45
N ARG A 412 -19.95 -8.28 18.86
CA ARG A 412 -20.15 -9.70 18.51
C ARG A 412 -19.27 -10.11 17.34
N GLU A 413 -19.16 -9.26 16.32
CA GLU A 413 -18.26 -9.50 15.17
C GLU A 413 -16.79 -9.55 15.59
N LEU A 414 -16.32 -8.62 16.43
CA LEU A 414 -14.97 -8.66 16.99
C LEU A 414 -14.67 -9.96 17.77
N VAL A 415 -15.66 -10.50 18.48
CA VAL A 415 -15.52 -11.82 19.15
C VAL A 415 -15.45 -12.95 18.13
N GLY A 416 -16.23 -12.89 17.04
CA GLY A 416 -16.13 -13.84 15.93
C GLY A 416 -14.79 -13.81 15.21
N LEU A 417 -14.27 -12.62 14.90
CA LEU A 417 -12.94 -12.44 14.30
C LEU A 417 -11.83 -12.96 15.23
N ALA A 418 -11.95 -12.75 16.54
CA ALA A 418 -10.99 -13.28 17.51
C ALA A 418 -10.99 -14.82 17.57
N THR A 419 -12.14 -15.49 17.45
CA THR A 419 -12.18 -16.96 17.39
C THR A 419 -11.66 -17.50 16.04
N GLN A 420 -11.89 -16.78 14.94
CA GLN A 420 -11.30 -17.10 13.64
C GLN A 420 -9.77 -16.98 13.67
N LEU A 421 -9.22 -15.90 14.24
CA LEU A 421 -7.78 -15.69 14.40
C LEU A 421 -7.13 -16.83 15.21
N GLU A 422 -7.75 -17.22 16.32
CA GLU A 422 -7.27 -18.33 17.17
C GLU A 422 -7.35 -19.68 16.44
N SER A 423 -8.36 -19.91 15.60
CA SER A 423 -8.43 -21.11 14.76
C SER A 423 -7.38 -21.13 13.65
N ALA A 424 -7.14 -20.00 12.99
CA ALA A 424 -6.11 -19.85 11.96
C ALA A 424 -4.70 -20.02 12.54
N LYS A 425 -4.46 -19.49 13.74
CA LYS A 425 -3.20 -19.69 14.49
C LYS A 425 -2.94 -21.18 14.76
N ARG A 426 -3.95 -21.93 15.22
CA ARG A 426 -3.84 -23.39 15.43
C ARG A 426 -3.61 -24.16 14.14
N ALA A 427 -4.22 -23.74 13.02
CA ALA A 427 -3.96 -24.32 11.72
C ALA A 427 -2.51 -24.09 11.27
N TYR A 428 -1.95 -22.90 11.52
CA TYR A 428 -0.55 -22.58 11.25
C TYR A 428 0.42 -23.39 12.14
N GLU A 429 0.13 -23.48 13.44
CA GLU A 429 0.89 -24.32 14.39
C GLU A 429 0.85 -25.81 13.99
N ALA A 430 -0.25 -26.29 13.40
CA ALA A 430 -0.36 -27.65 12.85
C ALA A 430 0.42 -27.88 11.55
N LEU A 431 0.73 -26.81 10.78
CA LEU A 431 1.56 -26.88 9.57
C LEU A 431 3.07 -26.96 9.88
N ALA A 432 3.52 -26.40 11.01
CA ALA A 432 4.94 -26.42 11.41
C ALA A 432 5.61 -27.81 11.33
N PRO A 433 5.04 -28.92 11.85
CA PRO A 433 5.64 -30.25 11.71
C PRO A 433 5.57 -30.84 10.28
N GLN A 434 4.79 -30.27 9.36
CA GLN A 434 4.86 -30.64 7.93
C GLN A 434 6.04 -29.94 7.26
N VAL A 435 6.25 -28.65 7.53
CA VAL A 435 7.41 -27.89 7.04
C VAL A 435 8.71 -28.54 7.51
N GLU A 436 8.83 -28.89 8.79
CA GLU A 436 10.01 -29.56 9.34
C GLU A 436 10.28 -30.94 8.70
N ARG A 437 9.23 -31.66 8.26
CA ARG A 437 9.39 -32.90 7.48
C ARG A 437 9.91 -32.63 6.08
N MET A 438 9.38 -31.61 5.39
CA MET A 438 9.85 -31.20 4.07
C MET A 438 11.31 -30.74 4.12
N GLU A 439 11.72 -29.97 5.12
CA GLU A 439 13.12 -29.55 5.32
C GLU A 439 14.05 -30.76 5.50
N ARG A 440 13.65 -31.76 6.29
CA ARG A 440 14.42 -33.02 6.43
C ARG A 440 14.50 -33.82 5.12
N GLN A 441 13.43 -33.83 4.32
CA GLN A 441 13.45 -34.46 2.99
C GLN A 441 14.35 -33.71 2.02
N LEU A 442 14.35 -32.38 2.05
CA LEU A 442 15.23 -31.51 1.25
C LEU A 442 16.70 -31.68 1.66
N ALA A 443 17.00 -31.76 2.96
CA ALA A 443 18.34 -32.04 3.45
C ALA A 443 18.84 -33.43 3.04
N SER A 444 17.96 -34.44 3.07
CA SER A 444 18.29 -35.82 2.64
C SER A 444 18.57 -35.89 1.13
N THR A 445 17.75 -35.25 0.30
CA THR A 445 17.93 -35.21 -1.15
C THR A 445 19.17 -34.40 -1.56
N THR A 446 19.41 -33.24 -0.93
CA THR A 446 20.66 -32.47 -1.09
C THR A 446 21.90 -33.31 -0.74
N LYS A 447 21.85 -34.08 0.36
CA LYS A 447 22.95 -34.96 0.76
C LYS A 447 23.17 -36.11 -0.24
N ALA A 448 22.11 -36.66 -0.81
CA ALA A 448 22.20 -37.67 -1.86
C ALA A 448 22.81 -37.09 -3.15
N PHE A 449 22.44 -35.85 -3.52
CA PHE A 449 23.00 -35.15 -4.67
C PHE A 449 24.51 -34.89 -4.52
N GLU A 450 24.95 -34.32 -3.39
CA GLU A 450 26.38 -34.13 -3.11
C GLU A 450 27.17 -35.45 -3.05
N ALA A 451 26.54 -36.58 -2.72
CA ALA A 451 27.18 -37.90 -2.78
C ALA A 451 27.41 -38.40 -4.23
N THR A 452 26.58 -38.01 -5.20
CA THR A 452 26.74 -38.38 -6.63
C THR A 452 27.68 -37.46 -7.42
N LYS A 453 27.90 -36.24 -6.92
CA LYS A 453 28.82 -35.23 -7.47
C LYS A 453 30.25 -35.73 -7.79
N PRO A 454 30.94 -36.53 -6.94
CA PRO A 454 32.25 -37.08 -7.29
C PRO A 454 32.19 -38.10 -8.44
N GLU A 455 31.08 -38.82 -8.63
CA GLU A 455 30.91 -39.75 -9.76
C GLU A 455 30.74 -38.98 -11.07
N LEU A 456 30.00 -37.87 -11.04
CA LEU A 456 29.90 -36.91 -12.16
C LEU A 456 31.27 -36.34 -12.55
N LEU A 457 32.05 -35.85 -11.59
CA LEU A 457 33.42 -35.34 -11.84
C LEU A 457 34.36 -36.44 -12.39
N ALA A 458 34.20 -37.69 -11.95
CA ALA A 458 34.96 -38.81 -12.48
C ALA A 458 34.57 -39.14 -13.94
N LEU A 459 33.29 -39.05 -14.28
CA LEU A 459 32.78 -39.21 -15.65
C LEU A 459 33.24 -38.09 -16.58
N GLU A 460 33.19 -36.82 -16.14
CA GLU A 460 33.73 -35.68 -16.90
C GLU A 460 35.22 -35.88 -17.19
N ALA A 461 36.01 -36.28 -16.18
CA ALA A 461 37.43 -36.58 -16.36
C ALA A 461 37.67 -37.80 -17.28
N GLN A 462 36.75 -38.76 -17.39
CA GLN A 462 36.83 -39.84 -18.38
C GLN A 462 36.51 -39.33 -19.80
N LEU A 463 35.49 -38.49 -19.94
CA LEU A 463 35.10 -37.85 -21.20
C LEU A 463 36.23 -37.01 -21.79
N GLU A 464 36.88 -36.17 -20.98
CA GLU A 464 37.98 -35.32 -21.44
C GLU A 464 39.23 -36.13 -21.82
N ARG A 465 39.50 -37.24 -21.11
CA ARG A 465 40.52 -38.21 -21.52
C ARG A 465 40.18 -38.85 -22.87
N ALA A 466 38.93 -39.29 -23.08
CA ALA A 466 38.49 -39.85 -24.36
C ALA A 466 38.62 -38.82 -25.49
N ARG A 467 38.21 -37.57 -25.27
CA ARG A 467 38.36 -36.45 -26.21
C ARG A 467 39.82 -36.23 -26.61
N SER A 468 40.74 -36.18 -25.63
CA SER A 468 42.17 -36.02 -25.91
C SER A 468 42.75 -37.16 -26.77
N LEU A 469 42.21 -38.38 -26.67
CA LEU A 469 42.58 -39.52 -27.52
C LEU A 469 42.01 -39.39 -28.94
N PHE A 470 40.78 -38.87 -29.09
CA PHE A 470 40.21 -38.53 -30.39
C PHE A 470 41.02 -37.44 -31.10
N ASP A 471 41.32 -36.32 -30.44
CA ASP A 471 42.11 -35.23 -31.04
C ASP A 471 43.50 -35.73 -31.48
N ARG A 472 44.14 -36.56 -30.64
CA ARG A 472 45.45 -37.15 -30.94
C ARG A 472 45.43 -38.23 -32.02
N THR A 473 44.28 -38.86 -32.28
CA THR A 473 44.11 -39.77 -33.43
C THR A 473 43.77 -39.01 -34.71
N LEU A 474 42.98 -37.94 -34.63
CA LEU A 474 42.75 -36.98 -35.72
C LEU A 474 44.07 -36.39 -36.23
N GLN A 475 44.91 -35.83 -35.35
CA GLN A 475 46.23 -35.30 -35.71
C GLN A 475 47.12 -36.35 -36.41
N LYS A 476 47.08 -37.61 -35.97
CA LYS A 476 47.83 -38.71 -36.64
C LYS A 476 47.29 -39.01 -38.04
N ILE A 477 45.96 -38.97 -38.22
CA ILE A 477 45.32 -39.17 -39.53
C ILE A 477 45.65 -38.00 -40.47
N GLU A 478 45.64 -36.76 -39.98
CA GLU A 478 46.01 -35.57 -40.74
C GLU A 478 47.49 -35.57 -41.13
N ALA A 479 48.39 -35.90 -40.20
CA ALA A 479 49.82 -36.06 -40.49
C ALA A 479 50.07 -37.18 -41.52
N ALA A 480 49.33 -38.29 -41.44
CA ALA A 480 49.40 -39.35 -42.44
C ALA A 480 48.90 -38.89 -43.82
N LYS A 481 47.79 -38.12 -43.88
CA LYS A 481 47.27 -37.51 -45.11
C LYS A 481 48.26 -36.51 -45.73
N ALA A 482 48.93 -35.69 -44.91
CA ALA A 482 49.98 -34.76 -45.35
C ALA A 482 51.21 -35.49 -45.93
N LEU A 483 51.60 -36.61 -45.31
CA LEU A 483 52.68 -37.47 -45.80
C LEU A 483 52.31 -38.20 -47.11
N THR A 484 51.05 -38.58 -47.31
CA THR A 484 50.61 -39.15 -48.60
C THR A 484 50.51 -38.12 -49.70
N THR A 485 50.03 -36.89 -49.43
CA THR A 485 49.95 -35.82 -50.43
C THR A 485 51.33 -35.27 -50.82
N SER A 486 52.26 -35.11 -49.86
CA SER A 486 53.65 -34.78 -50.18
C SER A 486 54.37 -35.86 -51.01
N ARG A 487 53.87 -37.10 -50.99
CA ARG A 487 54.46 -38.22 -51.74
C ARG A 487 54.01 -38.28 -53.21
N GLU A 488 53.04 -37.46 -53.62
CA GLU A 488 52.60 -37.34 -55.02
C GLU A 488 53.38 -36.30 -55.82
N LEU A 489 54.29 -35.53 -55.19
CA LEU A 489 55.02 -34.41 -55.81
C LEU A 489 56.55 -34.63 -55.99
N GLU A 490 57.06 -35.85 -55.81
CA GLU A 490 58.51 -36.17 -55.96
C GLU A 490 58.78 -37.31 -56.96
N PRO A 491 59.70 -37.16 -57.94
CA PRO A 491 59.82 -38.08 -59.06
C PRO A 491 60.58 -39.38 -58.74
N VAL A 492 59.84 -40.49 -58.72
CA VAL A 492 60.22 -41.92 -59.00
C VAL A 492 61.38 -42.58 -58.21
N ALA A 493 62.49 -41.90 -57.88
CA ALA A 493 63.73 -42.52 -57.42
C ALA A 493 63.72 -43.06 -55.98
N VAL A 494 62.86 -42.54 -55.09
CA VAL A 494 62.89 -42.86 -53.64
C VAL A 494 62.01 -44.06 -53.26
N ARG A 495 61.34 -44.71 -54.22
CA ARG A 495 60.32 -45.76 -53.99
C ARG A 495 60.78 -46.98 -53.15
N ARG A 496 62.08 -47.24 -52.99
CA ARG A 496 62.60 -48.37 -52.18
C ARG A 496 62.66 -48.13 -50.67
N ARG A 497 62.86 -46.90 -50.16
CA ARG A 497 63.02 -46.69 -48.69
C ARG A 497 61.71 -46.62 -47.91
N GLY A 498 60.62 -46.18 -48.55
CA GLY A 498 59.31 -46.07 -47.89
C GLY A 498 58.67 -47.42 -47.50
N ALA A 499 59.07 -48.52 -48.13
CA ALA A 499 58.48 -49.84 -47.88
C ALA A 499 58.91 -50.47 -46.54
N GLU A 500 60.10 -50.12 -46.02
CA GLU A 500 60.56 -50.61 -44.71
C GLU A 500 59.98 -49.79 -43.55
N ALA A 501 59.85 -48.47 -43.71
CA ALA A 501 59.24 -47.60 -42.71
C ALA A 501 57.79 -47.99 -42.41
N VAL A 502 56.99 -48.27 -43.45
CA VAL A 502 55.59 -48.72 -43.29
C VAL A 502 55.52 -50.10 -42.60
N LYS A 503 56.44 -51.02 -42.89
CA LYS A 503 56.53 -52.32 -42.17
C LYS A 503 56.91 -52.16 -40.69
N ARG A 504 57.63 -51.11 -40.32
CA ARG A 504 58.00 -50.83 -38.92
C ARG A 504 56.80 -50.31 -38.13
N VAL A 505 56.09 -49.31 -38.67
CA VAL A 505 54.88 -48.74 -38.05
C VAL A 505 53.76 -49.79 -37.95
N ALA A 506 53.59 -50.65 -38.95
CA ALA A 506 52.61 -51.74 -38.89
C ALA A 506 52.87 -52.76 -37.76
N ARG A 507 54.14 -52.99 -37.39
CA ARG A 507 54.50 -53.87 -36.26
C ARG A 507 54.24 -53.21 -34.91
N GLU A 508 54.51 -51.91 -34.78
CA GLU A 508 54.23 -51.16 -33.54
C GLU A 508 52.73 -51.05 -33.25
N VAL A 509 51.89 -50.91 -34.29
CA VAL A 509 50.42 -50.90 -34.15
C VAL A 509 49.85 -52.27 -33.76
N GLN A 510 50.51 -53.39 -34.11
CA GLN A 510 50.09 -54.72 -33.63
C GLN A 510 50.44 -54.98 -32.16
N PHE A 511 51.47 -54.34 -31.61
CA PHE A 511 51.84 -54.48 -30.19
C PHE A 511 50.97 -53.66 -29.24
N ALA A 512 50.18 -52.71 -29.74
CA ALA A 512 49.26 -51.88 -28.95
C ALA A 512 47.83 -52.46 -28.82
N LYS A 513 47.68 -53.79 -28.95
CA LYS A 513 46.39 -54.50 -28.93
C LYS A 513 46.32 -55.68 -27.93
N PHE A 514 47.20 -55.68 -26.93
CA PHE A 514 47.13 -56.54 -25.74
C PHE A 514 47.18 -55.67 -24.49
#